data_AF-A0A0M4EI43-F1
#
_entry.id   AF-A0A0M4EI43-F1
#
_cell.length_a   1.000
_cell.length_b   1.000
_cell.length_c   1.000
_cell.angle_alpha   90.00
_cell.angle_beta   90.00
_cell.angle_gamma   90.00
#
_symmetry.space_group_name_H-M   'P 1'
#
loop_
_entity.id
_entity.type
_entity.pdbx_description
1 polymer ?
#
loop_
_entity_poly.entity_id
_entity_poly.type
_entity_poly.pdbx_seq_one_letter_code
_entity_poly.pdbx_strand_id
1 'polypeptide(L)'
;MDIASIELSVEALIGSLLALGVLFAFCRSILAEDVVICISGKQRHSWKSIKVLEQACFCNACEILLTPSAGLFCDCCGLCTHAEPACQRKADSLFRCKDKWLRNAQTVQHLWVRGNLPMMYTCAECGQEADHHISSSGPGLYGWRCAWCQRCYHDHCYKQVDTNSTCDLGEFRDMIYPPYCIVAARTRESVRLHLTGINPPDIEHWEPLIVIANTKSGSSTGANVLSLLRGYLHPLQVMEMGTRGPQDALQWVAKTSPRPCRILVAGGDGTIGWVLNTIYTLNIKPQPAVAIMPLGTGNDLSRVLGWGAEPPAVLDPLHILRSIRRARSINLDRYDLQIEKLHYRLPIQRHPTKTVHVYNYFSVGVDAYITYNFHKTRESRFYLLSSRIFNKLLYFTFGTQQVMQPDCERIEQKLILHLDNKRIELPELQSLVFLNIDSWGAGCKLCELSNSNGEERIYNSISDGKMEVFGIVSSFHIAQLQCNISKPVRIGQAKQIRLQVNGTVPMQADGEPWMQGPADLRLQARSQARVLKLEPSN
;
A
#
# COMPACT_ATOMS: atom_id res chain seq x y z
N MET A 1 -36.11 -57.29 4.28
CA MET A 1 -35.60 -55.93 4.00
C MET A 1 -34.26 -56.12 3.35
N ASP A 2 -34.27 -56.26 2.03
CA ASP A 2 -33.08 -56.54 1.24
C ASP A 2 -32.24 -55.28 1.11
N ILE A 3 -30.98 -55.38 1.54
CA ILE A 3 -29.95 -54.37 1.30
C ILE A 3 -29.54 -54.56 -0.16
N ALA A 4 -29.97 -53.64 -1.02
CA ALA A 4 -29.59 -53.64 -2.43
C ALA A 4 -28.06 -53.51 -2.55
N SER A 5 -27.43 -54.58 -3.03
CA SER A 5 -26.02 -54.59 -3.43
C SER A 5 -25.87 -53.71 -4.67
N ILE A 6 -25.28 -52.53 -4.50
CA ILE A 6 -24.92 -51.67 -5.63
C ILE A 6 -23.71 -52.30 -6.32
N GLU A 7 -23.94 -53.01 -7.44
CA GLU A 7 -22.87 -53.40 -8.35
C GLU A 7 -22.34 -52.15 -9.06
N LEU A 8 -21.29 -51.56 -8.49
CA LEU A 8 -20.53 -50.51 -9.18
C LEU A 8 -19.78 -51.17 -10.35
N SER A 9 -20.13 -50.83 -11.59
CA SER A 9 -19.39 -51.31 -12.74
C SER A 9 -17.94 -50.84 -12.67
N VAL A 10 -17.00 -51.69 -13.12
CA VAL A 10 -15.57 -51.36 -13.17
C VAL A 10 -15.33 -50.05 -13.95
N GLU A 11 -16.16 -49.79 -14.96
CA GLU A 11 -16.15 -48.55 -15.75
C GLU A 11 -16.54 -47.32 -14.93
N ALA A 12 -17.55 -47.42 -14.06
CA ALA A 12 -17.96 -46.34 -13.17
C ALA A 12 -16.89 -46.04 -12.10
N LEU A 13 -16.19 -47.08 -11.62
CA LEU A 13 -15.09 -46.93 -10.68
C LEU A 13 -13.87 -46.25 -11.33
N ILE A 14 -13.50 -46.67 -12.54
CA ILE A 14 -12.42 -46.06 -13.34
C ILE A 14 -12.76 -44.60 -13.67
N GLY A 15 -13.99 -44.34 -14.12
CA GLY A 15 -14.47 -42.99 -14.41
C GLY A 15 -14.45 -42.07 -13.19
N SER A 16 -14.85 -42.58 -12.02
CA SER A 16 -14.83 -41.83 -10.76
C SER A 16 -13.40 -41.54 -10.29
N LEU A 17 -12.47 -42.49 -10.43
CA LEU A 17 -11.06 -42.31 -10.09
C LEU A 17 -10.35 -41.32 -11.03
N LEU A 18 -10.68 -41.34 -12.33
CA LEU A 18 -10.19 -40.35 -13.29
C LEU A 18 -10.75 -38.95 -13.00
N ALA A 19 -12.04 -38.83 -12.69
CA ALA A 19 -12.65 -37.57 -12.31
C ALA A 19 -12.05 -37.00 -11.02
N LEU A 20 -11.83 -37.84 -9.99
CA LEU A 20 -11.13 -37.48 -8.77
C LEU A 20 -9.66 -37.12 -9.02
N GLY A 21 -8.98 -37.81 -9.94
CA GLY A 21 -7.60 -37.51 -10.33
C GLY A 21 -7.48 -36.17 -11.06
N VAL A 22 -8.42 -35.87 -11.97
CA VAL A 22 -8.51 -34.58 -12.66
C VAL A 22 -8.90 -33.47 -11.69
N LEU A 23 -9.87 -33.70 -10.82
CA LEU A 23 -10.26 -32.74 -9.78
C LEU A 23 -9.12 -32.50 -8.80
N PHE A 24 -8.38 -33.53 -8.41
CA PHE A 24 -7.19 -33.43 -7.56
C PHE A 24 -6.06 -32.68 -8.27
N ALA A 25 -5.80 -32.95 -9.56
CA ALA A 25 -4.81 -32.23 -10.34
C ALA A 25 -5.21 -30.76 -10.57
N PHE A 26 -6.50 -30.48 -10.78
CA PHE A 26 -7.06 -29.15 -10.91
C PHE A 26 -7.03 -28.38 -9.59
N CYS A 27 -7.47 -29.00 -8.49
CA CYS A 27 -7.36 -28.44 -7.14
C CYS A 27 -5.89 -28.23 -6.76
N ARG A 28 -4.98 -29.16 -7.08
CA ARG A 28 -3.54 -28.99 -6.83
C ARG A 28 -2.96 -27.88 -7.70
N SER A 29 -3.37 -27.75 -8.97
CA SER A 29 -2.95 -26.65 -9.85
C SER A 29 -3.40 -25.28 -9.30
N ILE A 30 -4.61 -25.21 -8.74
CA ILE A 30 -5.15 -23.99 -8.11
C ILE A 30 -4.53 -23.74 -6.73
N LEU A 31 -4.23 -24.78 -5.95
CA LEU A 31 -3.68 -24.69 -4.59
C LEU A 31 -2.15 -24.59 -4.56
N ALA A 32 -1.46 -25.00 -5.62
CA ALA A 32 0.01 -24.98 -5.75
C ALA A 32 0.51 -23.76 -6.54
N GLU A 33 -0.19 -22.63 -6.50
CA GLU A 33 0.44 -21.35 -6.84
C GLU A 33 1.31 -20.86 -5.67
N ASP A 34 2.33 -21.64 -5.30
CA ASP A 34 3.47 -21.13 -4.55
C ASP A 34 4.05 -19.96 -5.35
N VAL A 35 4.16 -18.77 -4.73
CA VAL A 35 4.65 -17.58 -5.44
C VAL A 35 6.01 -17.89 -6.05
N VAL A 36 6.03 -17.79 -7.38
CA VAL A 36 7.26 -17.88 -8.15
C VAL A 36 7.98 -16.56 -7.96
N ILE A 37 8.79 -16.47 -6.91
CA ILE A 37 9.75 -15.37 -6.85
C ILE A 37 10.71 -15.59 -8.00
N CYS A 38 10.69 -14.72 -8.99
CA CYS A 38 11.77 -14.67 -9.96
C CYS A 38 13.01 -14.12 -9.26
N ILE A 39 13.72 -14.96 -8.49
CA ILE A 39 15.12 -14.71 -8.17
C ILE A 39 15.88 -14.92 -9.48
N SER A 40 15.81 -13.92 -10.37
CA SER A 40 16.58 -13.91 -11.61
C SER A 40 18.05 -13.99 -11.21
N GLY A 41 18.66 -15.15 -11.45
CA GLY A 41 19.98 -15.48 -10.95
C GLY A 41 21.14 -14.73 -11.59
N LYS A 42 20.90 -13.71 -12.43
CA LYS A 42 21.97 -13.05 -13.21
C LYS A 42 21.78 -11.55 -13.55
N GLN A 43 20.81 -10.84 -12.98
CA GLN A 43 20.88 -9.36 -13.02
C GLN A 43 21.86 -8.93 -11.93
N ARG A 44 23.10 -8.56 -12.32
CA ARG A 44 24.15 -8.15 -11.37
C ARG A 44 23.71 -6.87 -10.67
N HIS A 45 23.44 -5.80 -11.42
CA HIS A 45 22.93 -4.54 -10.91
C HIS A 45 21.53 -4.23 -11.48
N SER A 46 20.75 -3.44 -10.75
CA SER A 46 19.41 -3.01 -11.13
C SER A 46 19.47 -1.53 -11.47
N TRP A 47 19.87 -1.25 -12.72
CA TRP A 47 20.16 0.11 -13.17
C TRP A 47 18.88 0.94 -13.36
N LYS A 48 18.89 2.15 -12.80
CA LYS A 48 17.82 3.17 -12.88
C LYS A 48 18.43 4.52 -13.26
N SER A 49 17.59 5.42 -13.80
CA SER A 49 18.03 6.78 -14.12
C SER A 49 18.48 7.52 -12.87
N ILE A 50 19.62 8.21 -12.96
CA ILE A 50 20.20 8.96 -11.85
C ILE A 50 19.38 10.18 -11.42
N LYS A 51 18.37 10.59 -12.20
CA LYS A 51 17.47 11.73 -11.89
C LYS A 51 16.76 11.63 -10.54
N VAL A 52 16.70 10.44 -9.96
CA VAL A 52 16.12 10.20 -8.63
C VAL A 52 17.07 10.68 -7.53
N LEU A 53 18.37 10.78 -7.82
CA LEU A 53 19.37 11.33 -6.91
C LEU A 53 19.48 12.84 -7.14
N GLU A 54 19.40 13.63 -6.08
CA GLU A 54 19.46 15.10 -6.14
C GLU A 54 20.91 15.63 -6.18
N GLN A 55 21.92 14.75 -6.10
CA GLN A 55 23.33 15.10 -6.02
C GLN A 55 24.13 14.76 -7.28
N ALA A 56 25.19 15.53 -7.53
CA ALA A 56 26.16 15.24 -8.56
C ALA A 56 26.94 13.95 -8.23
N CYS A 57 26.99 13.02 -9.18
CA CYS A 57 27.62 11.72 -9.00
C CYS A 57 28.70 11.48 -10.05
N PHE A 58 29.68 10.65 -9.74
CA PHE A 58 30.76 10.22 -10.63
C PHE A 58 30.57 8.75 -11.02
N CYS A 59 30.94 8.41 -12.24
CA CYS A 59 30.90 7.04 -12.73
C CYS A 59 31.91 6.17 -11.97
N ASN A 60 31.48 5.09 -11.34
CA ASN A 60 32.38 4.15 -10.66
C ASN A 60 33.28 3.35 -11.61
N ALA A 61 33.02 3.39 -12.93
CA ALA A 61 33.80 2.66 -13.93
C ALA A 61 34.91 3.50 -14.61
N CYS A 62 34.67 4.80 -14.82
CA CYS A 62 35.62 5.71 -15.48
C CYS A 62 35.96 6.97 -14.68
N GLU A 63 35.36 7.15 -13.50
CA GLU A 63 35.59 8.27 -12.56
C GLU A 63 35.25 9.66 -13.10
N ILE A 64 34.53 9.73 -14.23
CA ILE A 64 34.04 10.98 -14.84
C ILE A 64 32.67 11.35 -14.27
N LEU A 65 32.43 12.66 -14.12
CA LEU A 65 31.17 13.24 -13.65
C LEU A 65 29.98 12.82 -14.55
N LEU A 66 28.89 12.40 -13.92
CA LEU A 66 27.67 11.98 -14.58
C LEU A 66 26.75 13.17 -14.84
N THR A 67 26.13 13.18 -16.02
CA THR A 67 25.04 14.10 -16.33
C THR A 67 23.68 13.45 -15.99
N PRO A 68 22.65 14.24 -15.61
CA PRO A 68 21.32 13.69 -15.32
C PRO A 68 20.66 12.94 -16.49
N SER A 69 21.07 13.22 -17.73
CA SER A 69 20.55 12.60 -18.95
C SER A 69 21.24 11.28 -19.31
N ALA A 70 22.50 11.10 -18.91
CA ALA A 70 23.31 9.92 -19.27
C ALA A 70 23.85 9.15 -18.06
N GLY A 71 23.39 9.46 -16.85
CA GLY A 71 23.77 8.76 -15.62
C GLY A 71 22.76 7.69 -15.19
N LEU A 72 23.28 6.58 -14.70
CA LEU A 72 22.54 5.49 -14.08
C LEU A 72 23.08 5.22 -12.68
N PHE A 73 22.21 4.71 -11.81
CA PHE A 73 22.60 4.14 -10.54
C PHE A 73 21.90 2.80 -10.31
N CYS A 74 22.55 1.91 -9.55
CA CYS A 74 21.95 0.65 -9.13
C CYS A 74 21.06 0.90 -7.90
N ASP A 75 19.77 0.62 -8.02
CA ASP A 75 18.79 0.85 -6.93
C ASP A 75 18.99 -0.10 -5.73
N CYS A 76 19.81 -1.15 -5.86
CA CYS A 76 20.14 -2.07 -4.75
C CYS A 76 21.37 -1.62 -3.95
N CYS A 77 22.48 -1.28 -4.61
CA CYS A 77 23.76 -0.99 -3.94
C CYS A 77 24.19 0.48 -4.00
N GLY A 78 23.58 1.30 -4.88
CA GLY A 78 23.93 2.70 -5.08
C GLY A 78 25.16 2.96 -5.95
N LEU A 79 25.71 1.92 -6.60
CA LEU A 79 26.78 2.08 -7.59
C LEU A 79 26.29 2.95 -8.75
N CYS A 80 27.11 3.86 -9.25
CA CYS A 80 26.76 4.77 -10.34
C CYS A 80 27.60 4.51 -11.60
N THR A 81 27.01 4.66 -12.78
CA THR A 81 27.68 4.45 -14.07
C THR A 81 27.08 5.36 -15.15
N HIS A 82 27.85 5.62 -16.22
CA HIS A 82 27.24 6.14 -17.44
C HIS A 82 26.28 5.12 -18.04
N ALA A 83 25.25 5.62 -18.71
CA ALA A 83 24.30 4.84 -19.51
C ALA A 83 24.96 4.17 -20.72
N GLU A 84 26.17 4.61 -21.11
CA GLU A 84 26.98 3.99 -22.16
C GLU A 84 27.25 2.50 -21.85
N PRO A 85 27.03 1.57 -22.80
CA PRO A 85 27.23 0.13 -22.58
C PRO A 85 28.63 -0.24 -22.11
N ALA A 86 29.66 0.49 -22.52
CA ALA A 86 31.04 0.24 -22.10
C ALA A 86 31.21 0.41 -20.58
N CYS A 87 30.67 1.49 -20.00
CA CYS A 87 30.73 1.73 -18.57
C CYS A 87 29.85 0.75 -17.80
N GLN A 88 28.62 0.48 -18.28
CA GLN A 88 27.73 -0.49 -17.62
C GLN A 88 28.35 -1.88 -17.54
N ARG A 89 28.87 -2.41 -18.66
CA ARG A 89 29.50 -3.75 -18.68
C ARG A 89 30.73 -3.81 -17.77
N LYS A 90 31.54 -2.75 -17.73
CA LYS A 90 32.69 -2.64 -16.83
C LYS A 90 32.24 -2.58 -15.36
N ALA A 91 31.16 -1.86 -15.06
CA ALA A 91 30.60 -1.80 -13.72
C ALA A 91 30.03 -3.15 -13.28
N ASP A 92 29.25 -3.80 -14.16
CA ASP A 92 28.72 -5.13 -13.94
C ASP A 92 29.84 -6.15 -13.74
N SER A 93 30.96 -6.07 -14.47
CA SER A 93 32.06 -7.03 -14.34
C SER A 93 32.88 -6.86 -13.06
N LEU A 94 33.18 -5.61 -12.67
CA LEU A 94 34.10 -5.29 -11.57
C LEU A 94 33.42 -5.27 -10.19
N PHE A 95 32.17 -4.83 -10.11
CA PHE A 95 31.53 -4.57 -8.82
C PHE A 95 30.41 -5.57 -8.52
N ARG A 96 30.40 -6.05 -7.27
CA ARG A 96 29.30 -6.87 -6.75
C ARG A 96 28.10 -6.01 -6.38
N CYS A 97 26.93 -6.63 -6.34
CA CYS A 97 25.69 -6.05 -5.83
C CYS A 97 25.23 -6.83 -4.60
N LYS A 98 24.15 -6.35 -3.95
CA LYS A 98 23.54 -7.01 -2.79
C LYS A 98 23.18 -8.45 -3.14
N ASP A 99 23.68 -9.37 -2.31
CA ASP A 99 23.28 -10.77 -2.39
C ASP A 99 21.80 -10.86 -2.03
N LYS A 100 20.98 -11.38 -2.97
CA LYS A 100 19.52 -11.55 -2.75
C LYS A 100 19.20 -12.78 -1.91
N TRP A 101 20.20 -13.64 -1.71
CA TRP A 101 20.08 -14.90 -0.99
C TRP A 101 21.46 -15.52 -0.78
N LEU A 102 21.68 -16.13 0.38
CA LEU A 102 22.90 -16.86 0.72
C LEU A 102 22.57 -18.28 1.20
N ARG A 103 23.05 -19.32 0.50
CA ARG A 103 22.92 -20.72 0.95
C ARG A 103 23.88 -20.98 2.11
N ASN A 104 23.37 -21.62 3.16
CA ASN A 104 24.17 -22.15 4.28
C ASN A 104 25.07 -21.10 4.98
N ALA A 105 24.72 -19.81 4.85
CA ALA A 105 25.38 -18.74 5.57
C ALA A 105 24.59 -18.42 6.84
N GLN A 106 25.28 -17.91 7.86
CA GLN A 106 24.63 -17.35 9.07
C GLN A 106 24.88 -15.85 9.22
N THR A 107 25.76 -15.29 8.39
CA THR A 107 26.18 -13.89 8.42
C THR A 107 26.17 -13.32 7.01
N VAL A 108 26.26 -12.00 6.92
CA VAL A 108 26.40 -11.27 5.67
C VAL A 108 27.65 -10.41 5.74
N GLN A 109 28.42 -10.36 4.67
CA GLN A 109 29.63 -9.55 4.59
C GLN A 109 29.29 -8.10 4.23
N HIS A 110 30.17 -7.15 4.58
CA HIS A 110 30.02 -5.78 4.11
C HIS A 110 30.09 -5.73 2.57
N LEU A 111 29.27 -4.85 1.97
CA LEU A 111 29.30 -4.57 0.53
C LEU A 111 29.74 -3.12 0.33
N TRP A 112 31.04 -2.91 0.14
CA TRP A 112 31.63 -1.58 0.03
C TRP A 112 31.48 -0.99 -1.37
N VAL A 113 31.02 0.27 -1.42
CA VAL A 113 30.90 1.10 -2.63
C VAL A 113 31.69 2.38 -2.39
N ARG A 114 32.57 2.72 -3.33
CA ARG A 114 33.41 3.92 -3.27
C ARG A 114 32.70 5.14 -3.84
N GLY A 115 32.80 6.28 -3.17
CA GLY A 115 32.31 7.57 -3.63
C GLY A 115 30.79 7.67 -3.74
N ASN A 116 30.31 8.82 -4.23
CA ASN A 116 28.89 9.16 -4.36
C ASN A 116 28.12 9.03 -3.03
N LEU A 117 28.76 9.40 -1.91
CA LEU A 117 28.14 9.32 -0.59
C LEU A 117 27.13 10.46 -0.39
N PRO A 118 26.20 10.35 0.58
CA PRO A 118 25.24 11.41 0.88
C PRO A 118 25.93 12.72 1.30
N MET A 119 25.32 13.86 0.99
CA MET A 119 25.79 15.15 1.49
C MET A 119 25.83 15.17 3.03
N MET A 120 26.90 15.73 3.59
CA MET A 120 27.13 15.85 5.04
C MET A 120 26.99 14.51 5.79
N TYR A 121 27.72 13.48 5.36
CA TYR A 121 27.76 12.22 6.11
C TYR A 121 28.71 12.33 7.30
N THR A 122 28.37 11.65 8.39
CA THR A 122 29.28 11.45 9.53
C THR A 122 30.11 10.19 9.30
N CYS A 123 31.44 10.31 9.38
CA CYS A 123 32.32 9.14 9.29
C CYS A 123 32.13 8.25 10.52
N ALA A 124 31.87 6.96 10.29
CA ALA A 124 31.60 6.01 11.37
C ALA A 124 32.83 5.64 12.21
N GLU A 125 34.04 5.96 11.75
CA GLU A 125 35.29 5.74 12.49
C GLU A 125 35.67 6.93 13.37
N CYS A 126 35.79 8.13 12.78
CA CYS A 126 36.26 9.32 13.52
C CYS A 126 35.14 10.22 14.06
N GLY A 127 33.88 10.00 13.67
CA GLY A 127 32.73 10.80 14.10
C GLY A 127 32.66 12.21 13.51
N GLN A 128 33.57 12.58 12.61
CA GLN A 128 33.56 13.90 11.97
C GLN A 128 32.64 13.91 10.74
N GLU A 129 31.95 15.03 10.55
CA GLU A 129 31.18 15.30 9.34
C GLU A 129 32.12 15.61 8.17
N ALA A 130 31.76 15.09 6.99
CA ALA A 130 32.51 15.28 5.77
C ALA A 130 31.72 16.14 4.77
N ASP A 131 32.31 17.26 4.35
CA ASP A 131 31.79 18.04 3.24
C ASP A 131 32.26 17.44 1.91
N HIS A 132 31.29 17.07 1.07
CA HIS A 132 31.59 16.55 -0.26
C HIS A 132 32.18 17.64 -1.16
N HIS A 133 33.13 17.23 -2.01
CA HIS A 133 33.74 17.95 -3.15
C HIS A 133 35.07 18.66 -2.92
N ILE A 134 35.60 18.73 -1.69
CA ILE A 134 36.90 19.34 -1.43
C ILE A 134 37.78 18.34 -0.67
N SER A 135 38.27 17.33 -1.38
CA SER A 135 39.64 16.90 -1.07
C SER A 135 40.56 18.00 -1.62
N SER A 136 41.77 18.12 -1.07
CA SER A 136 42.81 18.98 -1.66
C SER A 136 43.13 18.65 -3.13
N SER A 137 42.59 17.55 -3.66
CA SER A 137 42.79 17.01 -5.01
C SER A 137 41.63 17.25 -5.99
N GLY A 138 40.58 17.99 -5.60
CA GLY A 138 39.45 18.33 -6.48
C GLY A 138 38.28 17.34 -6.44
N PRO A 139 37.24 17.50 -7.27
CA PRO A 139 36.00 16.69 -7.21
C PRO A 139 36.20 15.28 -7.82
N GLY A 140 35.56 14.26 -7.26
CA GLY A 140 35.74 12.86 -7.66
C GLY A 140 35.11 11.84 -6.71
N LEU A 141 35.55 10.57 -6.81
CA LEU A 141 35.10 9.47 -5.95
C LEU A 141 35.93 9.38 -4.67
N TYR A 142 35.38 9.89 -3.57
CA TYR A 142 36.02 9.87 -2.25
C TYR A 142 35.17 9.17 -1.21
N GLY A 143 35.85 8.48 -0.30
CA GLY A 143 35.24 7.75 0.80
C GLY A 143 34.52 6.47 0.35
N TRP A 144 34.03 5.75 1.35
CA TRP A 144 33.46 4.41 1.21
C TRP A 144 32.16 4.29 2.00
N ARG A 145 31.17 3.60 1.42
CA ARG A 145 29.91 3.25 2.10
C ARG A 145 29.61 1.78 1.98
N CYS A 146 29.12 1.18 3.06
CA CYS A 146 28.55 -0.17 2.98
C CYS A 146 27.09 -0.09 2.50
N ALA A 147 26.75 -0.78 1.42
CA ALA A 147 25.40 -0.84 0.87
C ALA A 147 24.38 -1.57 1.77
N TRP A 148 24.83 -2.29 2.80
CA TRP A 148 23.94 -2.90 3.80
C TRP A 148 23.75 -1.97 4.99
N CYS A 149 24.78 -1.77 5.83
CA CYS A 149 24.67 -0.98 7.06
C CYS A 149 24.70 0.53 6.87
N GLN A 150 24.88 1.03 5.64
CA GLN A 150 24.92 2.44 5.26
C GLN A 150 26.02 3.30 5.91
N ARG A 151 26.87 2.71 6.77
CA ARG A 151 28.01 3.42 7.37
C ARG A 151 28.96 3.92 6.29
N CYS A 152 29.39 5.16 6.46
CA CYS A 152 30.27 5.88 5.55
C CYS A 152 31.63 6.16 6.23
N TYR A 153 32.70 6.15 5.45
CA TYR A 153 34.07 6.31 5.92
C TYR A 153 34.88 7.20 4.99
N HIS A 154 35.74 8.05 5.55
CA HIS A 154 36.81 8.70 4.79
C HIS A 154 37.76 7.66 4.18
N ASP A 155 38.46 8.01 3.10
CA ASP A 155 39.43 7.10 2.47
C ASP A 155 40.56 6.67 3.43
N HIS A 156 41.01 7.56 4.32
CA HIS A 156 42.02 7.22 5.32
C HIS A 156 41.45 6.34 6.43
N CYS A 157 40.27 6.68 6.96
CA CYS A 157 39.58 5.89 7.99
C CYS A 157 39.23 4.49 7.50
N TYR A 158 38.83 4.34 6.23
CA TYR A 158 38.50 3.05 5.64
C TYR A 158 39.68 2.05 5.67
N LYS A 159 40.93 2.53 5.67
CA LYS A 159 42.13 1.66 5.77
C LYS A 159 42.24 0.95 7.13
N GLN A 160 41.54 1.45 8.14
CA GLN A 160 41.51 0.87 9.50
C GLN A 160 40.37 -0.15 9.65
N VAL A 161 39.42 -0.19 8.71
CA VAL A 161 38.28 -1.10 8.74
C VAL A 161 38.72 -2.50 8.33
N ASP A 162 38.41 -3.50 9.15
CA ASP A 162 38.56 -4.91 8.76
C ASP A 162 37.53 -5.25 7.67
N THR A 163 37.99 -5.31 6.43
CA THR A 163 37.12 -5.59 5.27
C THR A 163 36.60 -7.02 5.21
N ASN A 164 37.13 -7.93 6.04
CA ASN A 164 36.64 -9.31 6.16
C ASN A 164 35.62 -9.49 7.29
N SER A 165 35.31 -8.43 8.03
CA SER A 165 34.34 -8.48 9.11
C SER A 165 32.92 -8.67 8.58
N THR A 166 32.05 -9.26 9.42
CA THR A 166 30.63 -9.41 9.11
C THR A 166 29.89 -8.10 9.31
N CYS A 167 28.94 -7.81 8.43
CA CYS A 167 28.05 -6.66 8.52
C CYS A 167 26.89 -6.93 9.48
N ASP A 168 26.67 -6.00 10.39
CA ASP A 168 25.58 -5.99 11.38
C ASP A 168 24.25 -5.41 10.84
N LEU A 169 24.21 -5.08 9.54
CA LEU A 169 23.09 -4.42 8.84
C LEU A 169 22.73 -3.01 9.33
N GLY A 170 23.50 -2.45 10.27
CA GLY A 170 23.40 -1.06 10.71
C GLY A 170 22.10 -0.71 11.42
N GLU A 171 21.73 0.57 11.33
CA GLU A 171 20.60 1.15 12.08
C GLU A 171 19.28 0.40 11.85
N PHE A 172 19.00 -0.06 10.62
CA PHE A 172 17.72 -0.68 10.23
C PHE A 172 17.74 -2.21 10.18
N ARG A 173 18.67 -2.86 10.88
CA ARG A 173 18.81 -4.32 10.91
C ARG A 173 17.54 -5.07 11.30
N ASP A 174 16.72 -4.48 12.18
CA ASP A 174 15.43 -5.00 12.64
C ASP A 174 14.37 -5.03 11.52
N MET A 175 14.50 -4.14 10.53
CA MET A 175 13.54 -3.97 9.43
C MET A 175 13.96 -4.73 8.15
N ILE A 176 15.16 -5.29 8.10
CA ILE A 176 15.73 -5.94 6.91
C ILE A 176 15.50 -7.45 7.01
N TYR A 177 15.16 -8.11 5.90
CA TYR A 177 15.35 -9.56 5.76
C TYR A 177 16.82 -9.82 5.41
N PRO A 178 17.65 -10.34 6.33
CA PRO A 178 19.02 -10.67 5.99
C PRO A 178 19.04 -11.72 4.86
N PRO A 179 19.98 -11.66 3.91
CA PRO A 179 20.00 -12.60 2.78
C PRO A 179 20.08 -14.08 3.17
N TYR A 180 20.65 -14.38 4.33
CA TYR A 180 20.77 -15.73 4.87
C TYR A 180 19.46 -16.27 5.48
N CYS A 181 18.47 -15.42 5.73
CA CYS A 181 17.16 -15.82 6.26
C CYS A 181 16.23 -16.41 5.18
N ILE A 182 16.51 -16.12 3.91
CA ILE A 182 15.65 -16.51 2.79
C ILE A 182 15.89 -17.98 2.46
N VAL A 183 14.85 -18.81 2.51
CA VAL A 183 14.91 -20.20 2.05
C VAL A 183 14.26 -20.28 0.68
N ALA A 184 15.08 -20.54 -0.33
CA ALA A 184 14.63 -20.64 -1.71
C ALA A 184 14.93 -22.01 -2.32
N ALA A 185 13.94 -22.63 -2.96
CA ALA A 185 14.06 -23.93 -3.61
C ALA A 185 13.52 -23.89 -5.04
N ARG A 186 14.03 -24.77 -5.90
CA ARG A 186 13.45 -25.01 -7.23
C ARG A 186 12.34 -26.05 -7.08
N THR A 187 11.20 -25.82 -7.70
CA THR A 187 10.12 -26.82 -7.76
C THR A 187 10.33 -27.75 -8.96
N ARG A 188 9.71 -28.93 -8.96
CA ARG A 188 9.83 -29.89 -10.09
C ARG A 188 9.25 -29.33 -11.40
N GLU A 189 8.36 -28.35 -11.31
CA GLU A 189 7.59 -27.77 -12.42
C GLU A 189 8.19 -26.44 -12.93
N SER A 190 9.18 -25.86 -12.24
CA SER A 190 9.76 -24.56 -12.59
C SER A 190 11.27 -24.49 -12.31
N VAL A 191 12.04 -24.00 -13.29
CA VAL A 191 13.49 -23.75 -13.15
C VAL A 191 13.77 -22.54 -12.24
N ARG A 192 12.74 -21.75 -11.88
CA ARG A 192 12.85 -20.55 -11.05
C ARG A 192 12.88 -20.92 -9.56
N LEU A 193 13.53 -20.09 -8.74
CA LEU A 193 13.66 -20.29 -7.29
C LEU A 193 12.45 -19.72 -6.55
N HIS A 194 11.66 -20.55 -5.90
CA HIS A 194 10.50 -20.13 -5.11
C HIS A 194 10.92 -19.89 -3.66
N LEU A 195 10.29 -18.91 -2.99
CA LEU A 195 10.41 -18.75 -1.54
C LEU A 195 9.64 -19.86 -0.86
N THR A 196 10.35 -20.79 -0.24
CA THR A 196 9.75 -21.90 0.49
C THR A 196 9.57 -21.59 1.98
N GLY A 197 10.42 -20.72 2.54
CA GLY A 197 10.35 -20.32 3.93
C GLY A 197 11.29 -19.17 4.28
N ILE A 198 11.15 -18.68 5.50
CA ILE A 198 12.02 -17.65 6.08
C ILE A 198 12.50 -18.20 7.43
N ASN A 199 13.81 -18.32 7.59
CA ASN A 199 14.43 -18.67 8.86
C ASN A 199 14.70 -17.36 9.62
N PRO A 200 14.01 -17.07 10.74
CA PRO A 200 14.21 -15.82 11.46
C PRO A 200 15.67 -15.66 11.94
N PRO A 201 16.27 -14.47 11.79
CA PRO A 201 17.60 -14.19 12.32
C PRO A 201 17.58 -14.04 13.85
N ASP A 202 18.75 -14.18 14.45
CA ASP A 202 18.99 -13.81 15.84
C ASP A 202 19.24 -12.30 15.96
N ILE A 203 18.20 -11.53 15.66
CA ILE A 203 18.18 -10.07 15.80
C ILE A 203 17.10 -9.73 16.82
N GLU A 204 17.49 -9.00 17.86
CA GLU A 204 16.58 -8.53 18.91
C GLU A 204 15.49 -7.63 18.30
N HIS A 205 14.24 -7.87 18.69
CA HIS A 205 13.06 -7.16 18.17
C HIS A 205 12.95 -7.14 16.64
N TRP A 206 13.46 -8.16 15.95
CA TRP A 206 13.35 -8.26 14.50
C TRP A 206 11.89 -8.26 14.05
N GLU A 207 11.52 -7.21 13.30
CA GLU A 207 10.20 -6.91 12.77
C GLU A 207 10.38 -6.35 11.35
N PRO A 208 10.54 -7.21 10.34
CA PRO A 208 10.92 -6.77 9.00
C PRO A 208 9.85 -5.89 8.35
N LEU A 209 10.30 -4.92 7.55
CA LEU A 209 9.46 -4.03 6.77
C LEU A 209 9.36 -4.51 5.32
N ILE A 210 8.15 -4.83 4.88
CA ILE A 210 7.85 -5.07 3.46
C ILE A 210 7.35 -3.77 2.83
N VAL A 211 7.84 -3.44 1.65
CA VAL A 211 7.42 -2.25 0.92
C VAL A 211 6.68 -2.69 -0.34
N ILE A 212 5.47 -2.17 -0.52
CA ILE A 212 4.61 -2.43 -1.68
C ILE A 212 4.27 -1.08 -2.31
N ALA A 213 4.50 -0.92 -3.61
CA ALA A 213 4.04 0.27 -4.33
C ALA A 213 3.20 -0.07 -5.55
N ASN A 214 2.09 0.65 -5.73
CA ASN A 214 1.29 0.60 -6.94
C ASN A 214 1.75 1.71 -7.92
N THR A 215 2.61 1.34 -8.86
CA THR A 215 3.21 2.24 -9.86
C THR A 215 2.25 2.63 -10.99
N LYS A 216 1.11 1.95 -11.11
CA LYS A 216 0.10 2.21 -12.17
C LYS A 216 -0.88 3.33 -11.81
N SER A 217 -1.00 3.69 -10.53
CA SER A 217 -2.01 4.63 -10.02
C SER A 217 -1.70 6.11 -10.19
N GLY A 218 -0.58 6.47 -10.85
CA GLY A 218 -0.21 7.84 -11.19
C GLY A 218 1.08 8.34 -10.51
N SER A 219 1.75 9.31 -11.17
CA SER A 219 3.10 9.85 -10.89
C SER A 219 4.22 8.79 -10.85
N SER A 220 5.42 9.12 -11.35
CA SER A 220 6.61 8.26 -11.24
C SER A 220 7.12 8.06 -9.80
N THR A 221 6.51 8.74 -8.82
CA THR A 221 6.89 8.74 -7.41
C THR A 221 6.90 7.33 -6.81
N GLY A 222 5.97 6.45 -7.17
CA GLY A 222 5.95 5.06 -6.67
C GLY A 222 7.21 4.28 -7.05
N ALA A 223 7.68 4.43 -8.28
CA ALA A 223 8.92 3.81 -8.73
C ALA A 223 10.15 4.40 -8.01
N ASN A 224 10.15 5.71 -7.73
CA ASN A 224 11.21 6.36 -6.98
C ASN A 224 11.28 5.85 -5.53
N VAL A 225 10.13 5.70 -4.85
CA VAL A 225 10.05 5.12 -3.49
C VAL A 225 10.65 3.71 -3.46
N LEU A 226 10.26 2.85 -4.40
CA LEU A 226 10.82 1.50 -4.50
C LEU A 226 12.34 1.52 -4.76
N SER A 227 12.77 2.36 -5.70
CA SER A 227 14.18 2.49 -6.09
C SER A 227 15.05 2.91 -4.90
N LEU A 228 14.64 3.95 -4.18
CA LEU A 228 15.37 4.45 -3.03
C LEU A 228 15.40 3.44 -1.87
N LEU A 229 14.27 2.81 -1.53
CA LEU A 229 14.19 1.88 -0.40
C LEU A 229 14.92 0.57 -0.65
N ARG A 230 15.11 0.12 -1.91
CA ARG A 230 15.98 -1.03 -2.24
C ARG A 230 17.45 -0.78 -1.87
N GLY A 231 17.88 0.49 -1.83
CA GLY A 231 19.21 0.89 -1.41
C GLY A 231 19.47 0.64 0.07
N TYR A 232 18.41 0.71 0.90
CA TYR A 232 18.49 0.58 2.36
C TYR A 232 18.03 -0.79 2.87
N LEU A 233 17.04 -1.39 2.20
CA LEU A 233 16.43 -2.65 2.58
C LEU A 233 16.94 -3.84 1.75
N HIS A 234 16.45 -5.05 2.04
CA HIS A 234 16.69 -6.20 1.17
C HIS A 234 15.91 -6.02 -0.16
N PRO A 235 16.53 -6.16 -1.34
CA PRO A 235 15.84 -5.87 -2.60
C PRO A 235 14.55 -6.67 -2.84
N LEU A 236 14.49 -7.92 -2.34
CA LEU A 236 13.30 -8.77 -2.47
C LEU A 236 12.15 -8.37 -1.55
N GLN A 237 12.37 -7.57 -0.49
CA GLN A 237 11.30 -7.11 0.40
C GLN A 237 10.65 -5.81 -0.11
N VAL A 238 11.15 -5.25 -1.23
CA VAL A 238 10.68 -4.01 -1.84
C VAL A 238 10.08 -4.31 -3.23
N MET A 239 8.75 -4.41 -3.25
CA MET A 239 7.98 -5.00 -4.33
C MET A 239 7.10 -3.99 -5.04
N GLU A 240 7.10 -4.09 -6.37
CA GLU A 240 6.11 -3.43 -7.20
C GLU A 240 4.85 -4.30 -7.26
N MET A 241 3.68 -3.67 -7.18
CA MET A 241 2.40 -4.39 -7.25
C MET A 241 2.19 -4.95 -8.67
N GLY A 242 2.33 -6.26 -8.81
CA GLY A 242 2.18 -6.99 -10.07
C GLY A 242 0.72 -7.29 -10.44
N THR A 243 0.52 -8.10 -11.48
CA THR A 243 -0.82 -8.53 -11.93
C THR A 243 -1.56 -9.38 -10.89
N ARG A 244 -0.84 -10.11 -10.03
CA ARG A 244 -1.40 -10.92 -8.93
C ARG A 244 -1.79 -10.11 -7.70
N GLY A 245 -1.51 -8.80 -7.66
CA GLY A 245 -1.85 -7.94 -6.53
C GLY A 245 -0.91 -8.05 -5.33
N PRO A 246 -1.35 -7.63 -4.12
CA PRO A 246 -0.54 -7.67 -2.90
C PRO A 246 -0.28 -9.08 -2.35
N GLN A 247 -0.93 -10.11 -2.90
CA GLN A 247 -0.79 -11.51 -2.50
C GLN A 247 0.67 -11.95 -2.48
N ASP A 248 1.43 -11.61 -3.52
CA ASP A 248 2.84 -12.00 -3.65
C ASP A 248 3.70 -11.46 -2.48
N ALA A 249 3.45 -10.21 -2.07
CA ALA A 249 4.13 -9.59 -0.94
C ALA A 249 3.66 -10.16 0.40
N LEU A 250 2.36 -10.44 0.53
CA LEU A 250 1.77 -10.95 1.75
C LEU A 250 2.15 -12.41 2.05
N GLN A 251 2.57 -13.18 1.04
CA GLN A 251 3.17 -14.49 1.28
C GLN A 251 4.48 -14.39 2.08
N TRP A 252 5.29 -13.34 1.91
CA TRP A 252 6.48 -13.14 2.75
C TRP A 252 6.09 -12.93 4.22
N VAL A 253 5.04 -12.14 4.48
CA VAL A 253 4.52 -11.97 5.85
C VAL A 253 4.07 -13.31 6.42
N ALA A 254 3.30 -14.07 5.65
CA ALA A 254 2.81 -15.38 6.10
C ALA A 254 3.95 -16.36 6.40
N LYS A 255 5.01 -16.38 5.57
CA LYS A 255 6.20 -17.23 5.77
C LYS A 255 7.11 -16.75 6.91
N THR A 256 6.96 -15.51 7.37
CA THR A 256 7.71 -14.94 8.50
C THR A 256 7.06 -15.25 9.86
N SER A 257 5.81 -15.72 9.85
CA SER A 257 5.10 -16.18 11.05
C SER A 257 5.93 -17.20 11.84
N PRO A 258 6.01 -17.10 13.18
CA PRO A 258 5.18 -16.27 14.06
C PRO A 258 5.72 -14.86 14.33
N ARG A 259 6.78 -14.40 13.66
CA ARG A 259 7.33 -13.06 13.89
C ARG A 259 6.42 -11.97 13.30
N PRO A 260 6.30 -10.80 13.96
CA PRO A 260 5.55 -9.67 13.42
C PRO A 260 6.27 -9.06 12.20
N CYS A 261 5.50 -8.46 11.31
CA CYS A 261 6.02 -7.67 10.19
C CYS A 261 5.29 -6.34 10.11
N ARG A 262 5.97 -5.32 9.56
CA ARG A 262 5.36 -4.07 9.12
C ARG A 262 5.27 -4.03 7.60
N ILE A 263 4.29 -3.30 7.08
CA ILE A 263 4.12 -3.11 5.64
C ILE A 263 4.03 -1.61 5.36
N LEU A 264 4.85 -1.10 4.45
CA LEU A 264 4.67 0.23 3.86
C LEU A 264 3.95 0.07 2.52
N VAL A 265 2.78 0.70 2.38
CA VAL A 265 2.01 0.73 1.14
C VAL A 265 2.10 2.11 0.52
N ALA A 266 2.75 2.21 -0.63
CA ALA A 266 2.81 3.41 -1.44
C ALA A 266 1.70 3.39 -2.50
N GLY A 267 0.64 4.15 -2.26
CA GLY A 267 -0.59 4.12 -3.06
C GLY A 267 -1.63 5.12 -2.56
N GLY A 268 -2.82 5.07 -3.16
CA GLY A 268 -4.02 5.76 -2.65
C GLY A 268 -4.92 4.85 -1.83
N ASP A 269 -6.05 5.38 -1.36
CA ASP A 269 -7.00 4.67 -0.48
C ASP A 269 -7.42 3.29 -1.02
N GLY A 270 -7.77 3.17 -2.31
CA GLY A 270 -8.12 1.87 -2.90
C GLY A 270 -6.98 0.84 -2.90
N THR A 271 -5.71 1.27 -3.04
CA THR A 271 -4.55 0.36 -2.94
C THR A 271 -4.37 -0.11 -1.51
N ILE A 272 -4.56 0.79 -0.54
CA ILE A 272 -4.45 0.46 0.89
C ILE A 272 -5.57 -0.50 1.28
N GLY A 273 -6.82 -0.22 0.88
CA GLY A 273 -7.97 -1.10 1.09
C GLY A 273 -7.74 -2.50 0.49
N TRP A 274 -7.14 -2.60 -0.70
CA TRP A 274 -6.80 -3.89 -1.31
C TRP A 274 -5.80 -4.69 -0.47
N VAL A 275 -4.74 -4.05 0.03
CA VAL A 275 -3.76 -4.69 0.93
C VAL A 275 -4.44 -5.15 2.22
N LEU A 276 -5.23 -4.29 2.87
CA LEU A 276 -5.94 -4.62 4.12
C LEU A 276 -6.93 -5.79 3.94
N ASN A 277 -7.67 -5.80 2.83
CA ASN A 277 -8.57 -6.90 2.47
C ASN A 277 -7.79 -8.20 2.25
N THR A 278 -6.65 -8.13 1.58
CA THR A 278 -5.85 -9.33 1.30
C THR A 278 -5.23 -9.90 2.58
N ILE A 279 -4.78 -9.05 3.52
CA ILE A 279 -4.31 -9.49 4.85
C ILE A 279 -5.42 -10.26 5.58
N TYR A 280 -6.66 -9.79 5.51
CA TYR A 280 -7.81 -10.43 6.13
C TYR A 280 -8.19 -11.74 5.46
N THR A 281 -8.31 -11.75 4.14
CA THR A 281 -8.63 -12.96 3.36
C THR A 281 -7.61 -14.07 3.59
N LEU A 282 -6.32 -13.71 3.68
CA LEU A 282 -5.24 -14.67 3.97
C LEU A 282 -5.14 -15.04 5.46
N ASN A 283 -5.91 -14.39 6.34
CA ASN A 283 -5.93 -14.63 7.78
C ASN A 283 -4.52 -14.67 8.41
N ILE A 284 -3.68 -13.71 8.05
CA ILE A 284 -2.26 -13.67 8.45
C ILE A 284 -2.14 -13.39 9.94
N LYS A 285 -1.35 -14.21 10.64
CA LYS A 285 -1.08 -14.07 12.08
C LYS A 285 0.44 -14.13 12.36
N PRO A 286 1.00 -13.25 13.21
CA PRO A 286 0.36 -12.05 13.76
C PRO A 286 -0.05 -11.05 12.66
N GLN A 287 -1.05 -10.20 12.94
CA GLN A 287 -1.57 -9.27 11.94
C GLN A 287 -0.52 -8.17 11.67
N PRO A 288 -0.05 -7.99 10.42
CA PRO A 288 0.94 -6.97 10.12
C PRO A 288 0.35 -5.56 10.23
N ALA A 289 1.15 -4.62 10.71
CA ALA A 289 0.76 -3.21 10.79
C ALA A 289 1.13 -2.46 9.50
N VAL A 290 0.17 -1.70 8.96
CA VAL A 290 0.31 -1.01 7.66
C VAL A 290 0.59 0.49 7.84
N ALA A 291 1.74 0.95 7.34
CA ALA A 291 2.09 2.35 7.10
C ALA A 291 1.73 2.76 5.66
N ILE A 292 1.52 4.06 5.46
CA ILE A 292 1.06 4.62 4.19
C ILE A 292 2.07 5.63 3.65
N MET A 293 2.38 5.52 2.36
CA MET A 293 2.98 6.59 1.57
C MET A 293 1.90 7.13 0.62
N PRO A 294 1.38 8.36 0.83
CA PRO A 294 0.20 8.88 0.14
C PRO A 294 0.47 9.26 -1.32
N LEU A 295 0.31 8.31 -2.24
CA LEU A 295 0.52 8.55 -3.67
C LEU A 295 -0.77 8.84 -4.45
N GLY A 296 -1.94 8.66 -3.81
CA GLY A 296 -3.25 8.94 -4.38
C GLY A 296 -3.62 10.43 -4.44
N THR A 297 -4.87 10.73 -4.80
CA THR A 297 -5.38 12.11 -4.87
C THR A 297 -6.13 12.53 -3.58
N GLY A 298 -6.93 11.63 -2.99
CA GLY A 298 -7.68 11.88 -1.74
C GLY A 298 -6.81 11.68 -0.49
N ASN A 299 -6.31 10.45 -0.32
CA ASN A 299 -5.43 10.01 0.76
C ASN A 299 -6.05 10.28 2.15
N ASP A 300 -7.35 10.08 2.29
CA ASP A 300 -8.10 10.40 3.50
C ASP A 300 -7.62 9.59 4.70
N LEU A 301 -7.34 8.29 4.52
CA LEU A 301 -6.80 7.46 5.60
C LEU A 301 -5.39 7.90 6.02
N SER A 302 -4.56 8.31 5.04
CA SER A 302 -3.21 8.81 5.29
C SER A 302 -3.20 10.08 6.14
N ARG A 303 -4.14 11.00 5.87
CA ARG A 303 -4.30 12.25 6.63
C ARG A 303 -4.64 11.97 8.09
N VAL A 304 -5.60 11.07 8.34
CA VAL A 304 -6.04 10.71 9.70
C VAL A 304 -4.96 9.98 10.47
N LEU A 305 -4.14 9.18 9.78
CA LEU A 305 -3.02 8.45 10.38
C LEU A 305 -1.73 9.29 10.50
N GLY A 306 -1.74 10.57 10.13
CA GLY A 306 -0.60 11.47 10.27
C GLY A 306 0.49 11.35 9.20
N TRP A 307 0.30 10.52 8.18
CA TRP A 307 1.24 10.37 7.04
C TRP A 307 1.11 11.50 6.01
N GLY A 308 0.09 12.35 6.16
CA GLY A 308 -0.12 13.54 5.35
C GLY A 308 -0.95 13.29 4.09
N ALA A 309 -1.18 14.38 3.36
CA ALA A 309 -2.02 14.41 2.16
C ALA A 309 -1.27 13.95 0.89
N GLU A 310 0.04 14.15 0.88
CA GLU A 310 0.91 14.06 -0.28
C GLU A 310 2.26 13.51 0.17
N PRO A 311 3.02 12.86 -0.70
CA PRO A 311 4.33 12.36 -0.34
C PRO A 311 5.26 13.55 -0.08
N PRO A 312 6.31 13.38 0.75
CA PRO A 312 7.30 14.42 0.97
C PRO A 312 7.87 14.97 -0.35
N ALA A 313 8.13 16.27 -0.40
CA ALA A 313 8.70 16.92 -1.59
C ALA A 313 10.06 16.30 -1.97
N VAL A 314 10.88 16.01 -0.97
CA VAL A 314 12.13 15.27 -1.08
C VAL A 314 11.94 13.90 -0.44
N LEU A 315 12.20 12.84 -1.20
CA LEU A 315 12.13 11.47 -0.69
C LEU A 315 13.43 11.09 0.00
N ASP A 316 13.48 11.24 1.33
CA ASP A 316 14.58 10.74 2.15
C ASP A 316 14.26 9.35 2.76
N PRO A 317 14.97 8.29 2.35
CA PRO A 317 14.80 6.94 2.90
C PRO A 317 15.04 6.86 4.41
N LEU A 318 16.00 7.61 4.95
CA LEU A 318 16.31 7.57 6.38
C LEU A 318 15.12 8.12 7.19
N HIS A 319 14.61 9.28 6.78
CA HIS A 319 13.41 9.86 7.38
C HIS A 319 12.21 8.93 7.28
N ILE A 320 11.95 8.32 6.11
CA ILE A 320 10.85 7.36 5.93
C ILE A 320 10.97 6.17 6.90
N LEU A 321 12.13 5.51 6.95
CA LEU A 321 12.35 4.33 7.78
C LEU A 321 12.26 4.67 9.28
N ARG A 322 12.85 5.79 9.72
CA ARG A 322 12.76 6.26 11.11
C ARG A 322 11.32 6.62 11.49
N SER A 323 10.55 7.21 10.57
CA SER A 323 9.14 7.52 10.79
C SER A 323 8.31 6.25 11.00
N ILE A 324 8.51 5.23 10.15
CA ILE A 324 7.86 3.92 10.28
C ILE A 324 8.24 3.23 11.58
N ARG A 325 9.51 3.30 12.00
CA ARG A 325 9.96 2.74 13.27
C ARG A 325 9.24 3.37 14.47
N ARG A 326 9.13 4.70 14.49
CA ARG A 326 8.50 5.47 15.57
C ARG A 326 6.97 5.41 15.57
N ALA A 327 6.36 5.10 14.42
CA ALA A 327 4.91 5.05 14.28
C ALA A 327 4.29 4.00 15.21
N ARG A 328 3.16 4.37 15.82
CA ARG A 328 2.43 3.51 16.75
C ARG A 328 1.47 2.61 15.98
N SER A 329 1.46 1.33 16.32
CA SER A 329 0.46 0.40 15.79
C SER A 329 -0.87 0.58 16.54
N ILE A 330 -1.92 0.89 15.79
CA ILE A 330 -3.30 1.10 16.29
C ILE A 330 -4.29 0.24 15.51
N ASN A 331 -5.50 0.10 16.06
CA ASN A 331 -6.60 -0.59 15.38
C ASN A 331 -7.34 0.39 14.47
N LEU A 332 -7.81 -0.14 13.34
CA LEU A 332 -8.73 0.50 12.41
C LEU A 332 -9.90 -0.44 12.19
N ASP A 333 -11.12 0.01 12.43
CA ASP A 333 -12.32 -0.79 12.20
C ASP A 333 -12.50 -1.11 10.71
N ARG A 334 -12.89 -2.36 10.44
CA ARG A 334 -13.38 -2.83 9.15
C ARG A 334 -14.88 -3.08 9.28
N TYR A 335 -15.65 -2.43 8.44
CA TYR A 335 -17.09 -2.63 8.32
C TYR A 335 -17.42 -3.51 7.13
N ASP A 336 -18.44 -4.35 7.29
CA ASP A 336 -19.05 -5.08 6.20
C ASP A 336 -20.33 -4.36 5.78
N LEU A 337 -20.36 -3.89 4.54
CA LEU A 337 -21.57 -3.44 3.86
C LEU A 337 -22.18 -4.63 3.11
N GLN A 338 -23.21 -5.23 3.72
CA GLN A 338 -23.97 -6.34 3.14
C GLN A 338 -25.12 -5.78 2.31
N ILE A 339 -25.22 -6.21 1.05
CA ILE A 339 -26.19 -5.74 0.07
C ILE A 339 -27.10 -6.91 -0.33
N GLU A 340 -28.36 -6.84 0.09
CA GLU A 340 -29.42 -7.79 -0.26
C GLU A 340 -30.38 -7.14 -1.26
N LYS A 341 -30.40 -7.62 -2.51
CA LYS A 341 -31.24 -7.03 -3.56
C LYS A 341 -32.74 -7.29 -3.32
N LEU A 342 -33.56 -6.26 -3.46
CA LEU A 342 -35.02 -6.33 -3.38
C LEU A 342 -35.59 -6.49 -4.80
N HIS A 343 -35.74 -7.70 -5.33
CA HIS A 343 -36.52 -7.92 -6.56
C HIS A 343 -37.46 -9.14 -6.48
N TYR A 344 -38.57 -8.97 -7.20
CA TYR A 344 -39.85 -9.67 -7.17
C TYR A 344 -39.88 -11.03 -7.93
N ARG A 345 -40.76 -11.92 -7.45
CA ARG A 345 -41.60 -12.92 -8.17
C ARG A 345 -41.19 -14.38 -8.36
N LEU A 346 -40.04 -14.89 -7.92
CA LEU A 346 -39.81 -16.35 -7.93
C LEU A 346 -39.32 -16.89 -6.57
N PRO A 347 -40.02 -17.84 -5.92
CA PRO A 347 -39.68 -18.33 -4.58
C PRO A 347 -38.39 -19.17 -4.49
N ILE A 348 -37.63 -19.32 -5.57
CA ILE A 348 -36.74 -20.49 -5.74
C ILE A 348 -35.24 -20.15 -5.73
N GLN A 349 -34.83 -18.88 -5.83
CA GLN A 349 -33.40 -18.51 -5.72
C GLN A 349 -33.20 -17.30 -4.82
N ARG A 350 -32.68 -17.53 -3.60
CA ARG A 350 -32.06 -16.46 -2.81
C ARG A 350 -30.85 -15.94 -3.59
N HIS A 351 -30.90 -14.69 -4.03
CA HIS A 351 -29.73 -14.06 -4.64
C HIS A 351 -28.58 -13.96 -3.63
N PRO A 352 -27.32 -14.14 -4.06
CA PRO A 352 -26.18 -14.04 -3.15
C PRO A 352 -26.05 -12.62 -2.59
N THR A 353 -25.90 -12.50 -1.27
CA THR A 353 -25.58 -11.24 -0.59
C THR A 353 -24.18 -10.79 -1.01
N LYS A 354 -24.08 -9.59 -1.60
CA LYS A 354 -22.78 -8.97 -1.91
C LYS A 354 -22.27 -8.31 -0.63
N THR A 355 -21.01 -8.56 -0.27
CA THR A 355 -20.35 -7.88 0.86
C THR A 355 -19.23 -6.99 0.31
N VAL A 356 -19.20 -5.73 0.76
CA VAL A 356 -18.14 -4.77 0.49
C VAL A 356 -17.49 -4.39 1.81
N HIS A 357 -16.16 -4.43 1.90
CA HIS A 357 -15.44 -3.99 3.09
C HIS A 357 -15.20 -2.48 3.03
N VAL A 358 -15.47 -1.78 4.12
CA VAL A 358 -15.32 -0.32 4.26
C VAL A 358 -14.40 0.00 5.43
N TYR A 359 -13.41 0.87 5.19
CA TYR A 359 -12.44 1.32 6.19
C TYR A 359 -12.52 2.82 6.46
N ASN A 360 -12.83 3.64 5.44
CA ASN A 360 -12.86 5.09 5.58
C ASN A 360 -14.30 5.56 5.73
N TYR A 361 -15.09 5.38 4.67
CA TYR A 361 -16.47 5.86 4.62
C TYR A 361 -17.28 5.25 3.48
N PHE A 362 -18.58 5.20 3.68
CA PHE A 362 -19.58 4.81 2.69
C PHE A 362 -20.52 6.00 2.47
N SER A 363 -20.98 6.22 1.23
CA SER A 363 -21.99 7.24 0.97
C SER A 363 -22.96 6.88 -0.15
N VAL A 364 -24.11 7.55 -0.10
CA VAL A 364 -25.22 7.40 -1.04
C VAL A 364 -25.66 8.78 -1.49
N GLY A 365 -25.71 9.02 -2.80
CA GLY A 365 -26.20 10.26 -3.38
C GLY A 365 -25.17 11.06 -4.17
N VAL A 366 -25.32 12.38 -4.18
CA VAL A 366 -24.61 13.27 -5.12
C VAL A 366 -23.08 13.18 -5.02
N ASP A 367 -22.51 12.92 -3.85
CA ASP A 367 -21.07 12.75 -3.67
C ASP A 367 -20.55 11.43 -4.27
N ALA A 368 -21.30 10.34 -4.09
CA ALA A 368 -21.05 9.07 -4.76
C ALA A 368 -21.18 9.21 -6.28
N TYR A 369 -22.12 10.03 -6.74
CA TYR A 369 -22.31 10.31 -8.16
C TYR A 369 -21.14 11.08 -8.79
N ILE A 370 -20.63 12.11 -8.10
CA ILE A 370 -19.41 12.82 -8.50
C ILE A 370 -18.24 11.83 -8.60
N THR A 371 -18.11 10.95 -7.61
CA THR A 371 -17.08 9.89 -7.60
C THR A 371 -17.24 8.93 -8.78
N TYR A 372 -18.47 8.53 -9.10
CA TYR A 372 -18.79 7.68 -10.25
C TYR A 372 -18.40 8.31 -11.60
N ASN A 373 -18.74 9.58 -11.80
CA ASN A 373 -18.36 10.29 -13.02
C ASN A 373 -16.85 10.48 -13.12
N PHE A 374 -16.19 10.81 -12.02
CA PHE A 374 -14.74 10.88 -11.97
C PHE A 374 -14.12 9.53 -12.38
N HIS A 375 -14.59 8.41 -11.83
CA HIS A 375 -14.11 7.07 -12.18
C HIS A 375 -14.28 6.78 -13.68
N LYS A 376 -15.44 7.06 -14.26
CA LYS A 376 -15.67 6.92 -15.71
C LYS A 376 -14.74 7.79 -16.55
N THR A 377 -14.46 9.02 -16.12
CA THR A 377 -13.53 9.91 -16.82
C THR A 377 -12.10 9.36 -16.78
N ARG A 378 -11.68 8.71 -15.68
CA ARG A 378 -10.35 8.06 -15.57
C ARG A 378 -10.15 6.90 -16.54
N GLU A 379 -11.23 6.19 -16.88
CA GLU A 379 -11.19 5.07 -17.85
C GLU A 379 -11.06 5.55 -19.31
N SER A 380 -11.20 6.86 -19.56
CA SER A 380 -11.08 7.40 -20.91
C SER A 380 -9.64 7.41 -21.41
N ARG A 381 -9.45 7.05 -22.69
CA ARG A 381 -8.15 7.12 -23.39
C ARG A 381 -7.52 8.52 -23.43
N PHE A 382 -8.30 9.57 -23.13
CA PHE A 382 -7.84 10.95 -23.10
C PHE A 382 -7.26 11.37 -21.73
N TYR A 383 -7.34 10.51 -20.71
CA TYR A 383 -6.82 10.75 -19.35
C TYR A 383 -5.30 10.46 -19.19
N LEU A 384 -4.59 10.20 -20.29
CA LEU A 384 -3.17 9.80 -20.32
C LEU A 384 -2.21 10.84 -19.72
N LEU A 385 -2.64 12.08 -19.48
CA LEU A 385 -1.85 13.18 -18.91
C LEU A 385 -2.38 13.65 -17.53
N SER A 386 -2.95 12.75 -16.74
CA SER A 386 -3.52 13.12 -15.45
C SER A 386 -2.48 13.52 -14.40
N SER A 387 -2.70 14.65 -13.75
CA SER A 387 -1.96 15.10 -12.56
C SER A 387 -2.89 15.16 -11.35
N ARG A 388 -2.34 15.14 -10.13
CA ARG A 388 -3.17 15.25 -8.90
C ARG A 388 -3.91 16.59 -8.85
N ILE A 389 -3.28 17.68 -9.30
CA ILE A 389 -3.91 19.01 -9.38
C ILE A 389 -5.07 18.96 -10.36
N PHE A 390 -4.87 18.37 -11.55
CA PHE A 390 -5.93 18.19 -12.53
C PHE A 390 -7.08 17.35 -11.97
N ASN A 391 -6.78 16.30 -11.19
CA ASN A 391 -7.78 15.48 -10.56
C ASN A 391 -8.59 16.24 -9.51
N LYS A 392 -7.92 16.98 -8.62
CA LYS A 392 -8.58 17.85 -7.63
C LYS A 392 -9.46 18.90 -8.32
N LEU A 393 -8.97 19.51 -9.41
CA LEU A 393 -9.75 20.45 -10.22
C LEU A 393 -10.97 19.78 -10.85
N LEU A 394 -10.82 18.58 -11.42
CA LEU A 394 -11.93 17.84 -12.02
C LEU A 394 -13.02 17.53 -10.97
N TYR A 395 -12.62 17.08 -9.78
CA TYR A 395 -13.53 16.90 -8.63
C TYR A 395 -14.25 18.20 -8.26
N PHE A 396 -13.51 19.31 -8.19
CA PHE A 396 -14.08 20.63 -7.91
C PHE A 396 -15.08 21.05 -8.99
N THR A 397 -14.76 20.87 -10.29
CA THR A 397 -15.66 21.22 -11.39
C THR A 397 -16.94 20.38 -11.41
N PHE A 398 -16.86 19.09 -11.08
CA PHE A 398 -18.05 18.26 -10.90
C PHE A 398 -18.85 18.65 -9.66
N GLY A 399 -18.20 19.16 -8.61
CA GLY A 399 -18.86 19.68 -7.42
C GLY A 399 -19.55 21.03 -7.62
N THR A 400 -19.00 21.92 -8.46
CA THR A 400 -19.56 23.27 -8.71
C THR A 400 -20.59 23.31 -9.83
N GLN A 401 -20.56 22.38 -10.78
CA GLN A 401 -21.71 22.14 -11.63
C GLN A 401 -22.85 21.71 -10.70
N GLN A 402 -23.98 22.43 -10.73
CA GLN A 402 -25.22 21.87 -10.22
C GLN A 402 -25.48 20.65 -11.09
N VAL A 403 -25.04 19.48 -10.61
CA VAL A 403 -25.35 18.21 -11.21
C VAL A 403 -26.83 18.00 -10.93
N MET A 404 -27.67 18.70 -11.71
CA MET A 404 -29.11 18.61 -11.74
C MET A 404 -29.41 17.22 -12.25
N GLN A 405 -29.44 16.26 -11.34
CA GLN A 405 -29.76 14.89 -11.63
C GLN A 405 -30.99 14.45 -10.87
N PRO A 406 -32.07 14.08 -11.60
CA PRO A 406 -33.30 13.57 -11.00
C PRO A 406 -33.08 12.39 -10.05
N ASP A 407 -32.00 11.63 -10.25
CA ASP A 407 -31.70 10.45 -9.43
C ASP A 407 -31.20 10.78 -8.01
N CYS A 408 -30.60 11.97 -7.81
CA CYS A 408 -30.11 12.44 -6.51
C CYS A 408 -31.03 13.49 -5.85
N GLU A 409 -32.01 14.02 -6.57
CA GLU A 409 -33.03 14.89 -5.98
C GLU A 409 -33.88 14.12 -4.98
N ARG A 410 -34.06 14.72 -3.80
CA ARG A 410 -34.90 14.18 -2.72
C ARG A 410 -34.57 12.74 -2.35
N ILE A 411 -33.27 12.46 -2.15
CA ILE A 411 -32.81 11.09 -1.91
C ILE A 411 -33.41 10.51 -0.63
N GLU A 412 -33.78 11.35 0.33
CA GLU A 412 -34.46 10.97 1.57
C GLU A 412 -35.76 10.20 1.32
N GLN A 413 -36.47 10.46 0.20
CA GLN A 413 -37.70 9.75 -0.15
C GLN A 413 -37.45 8.31 -0.61
N LYS A 414 -36.24 8.05 -1.12
CA LYS A 414 -35.83 6.72 -1.62
C LYS A 414 -35.20 5.87 -0.52
N LEU A 415 -34.97 6.43 0.67
CA LEU A 415 -34.17 5.83 1.74
C LEU A 415 -34.99 5.68 3.03
N ILE A 416 -34.84 4.54 3.69
CA ILE A 416 -35.32 4.32 5.05
C ILE A 416 -34.12 3.96 5.91
N LEU A 417 -33.73 4.87 6.80
CA LEU A 417 -32.57 4.71 7.66
C LEU A 417 -32.98 4.24 9.06
N HIS A 418 -32.29 3.22 9.55
CA HIS A 418 -32.30 2.81 10.95
C HIS A 418 -30.89 2.89 11.53
N LEU A 419 -30.78 3.56 12.67
CA LEU A 419 -29.58 3.65 13.49
C LEU A 419 -29.83 2.92 14.81
N ASP A 420 -29.07 1.86 15.08
CA ASP A 420 -29.23 1.00 16.26
C ASP A 420 -30.70 0.56 16.47
N ASN A 421 -31.33 0.10 15.39
CA ASN A 421 -32.74 -0.32 15.30
C ASN A 421 -33.79 0.80 15.44
N LYS A 422 -33.37 2.05 15.71
CA LYS A 422 -34.27 3.21 15.72
C LYS A 422 -34.39 3.79 14.32
N ARG A 423 -35.62 3.89 13.80
CA ARG A 423 -35.90 4.58 12.54
C ARG A 423 -35.60 6.06 12.71
N ILE A 424 -34.87 6.63 11.75
CA ILE A 424 -34.54 8.06 11.71
C ILE A 424 -35.34 8.73 10.60
N GLU A 425 -35.97 9.85 10.92
CA GLU A 425 -36.58 10.72 9.93
C GLU A 425 -35.50 11.59 9.30
N LEU A 426 -35.34 11.44 7.98
CA LEU A 426 -34.32 12.17 7.23
C LEU A 426 -34.90 13.53 6.79
N PRO A 427 -34.17 14.65 7.00
CA PRO A 427 -34.52 15.93 6.39
C PRO A 427 -34.34 15.87 4.85
N GLU A 428 -34.62 16.96 4.14
CA GLU A 428 -34.36 17.03 2.71
C GLU A 428 -32.84 17.03 2.44
N LEU A 429 -32.36 16.03 1.68
CA LEU A 429 -30.95 15.86 1.36
C LEU A 429 -30.75 15.34 -0.06
N GLN A 430 -29.51 15.49 -0.55
CA GLN A 430 -29.03 14.86 -1.78
C GLN A 430 -27.95 13.82 -1.54
N SER A 431 -27.41 13.71 -0.32
CA SER A 431 -26.50 12.64 0.06
C SER A 431 -26.54 12.30 1.55
N LEU A 432 -26.27 11.03 1.87
CA LEU A 432 -25.96 10.51 3.19
C LEU A 432 -24.55 9.94 3.19
N VAL A 433 -23.76 10.34 4.20
CA VAL A 433 -22.37 9.93 4.39
C VAL A 433 -22.22 9.24 5.74
N PHE A 434 -21.60 8.06 5.74
CA PHE A 434 -21.30 7.24 6.90
C PHE A 434 -19.79 7.20 7.07
N LEU A 435 -19.27 7.82 8.13
CA LEU A 435 -17.83 7.96 8.38
C LEU A 435 -17.35 6.98 9.45
N ASN A 436 -16.24 6.30 9.17
CA ASN A 436 -15.40 5.67 10.19
C ASN A 436 -14.20 6.56 10.55
N ILE A 437 -13.72 7.37 9.59
CA ILE A 437 -12.64 8.33 9.80
C ILE A 437 -13.14 9.75 9.55
N ASP A 438 -12.67 10.73 10.33
CA ASP A 438 -13.00 12.15 10.10
C ASP A 438 -12.13 12.79 9.00
N SER A 439 -12.21 12.23 7.80
CA SER A 439 -11.62 12.77 6.56
C SER A 439 -12.41 12.25 5.38
N TRP A 440 -13.15 13.13 4.72
CA TRP A 440 -14.02 12.82 3.58
C TRP A 440 -13.69 13.70 2.39
N GLY A 441 -13.71 13.13 1.18
CA GLY A 441 -13.59 13.91 -0.05
C GLY A 441 -12.29 14.72 -0.14
N ALA A 442 -11.16 14.09 0.17
CA ALA A 442 -9.81 14.68 0.18
C ALA A 442 -9.51 15.64 1.33
N GLY A 443 -9.98 15.31 2.55
CA GLY A 443 -9.58 16.00 3.78
C GLY A 443 -10.65 16.87 4.44
N CYS A 444 -11.90 16.86 3.98
CA CYS A 444 -12.98 17.58 4.64
C CYS A 444 -13.38 16.84 5.93
N LYS A 445 -13.33 17.56 7.06
CA LYS A 445 -13.52 16.98 8.40
C LYS A 445 -14.92 17.30 8.92
N LEU A 446 -15.89 16.43 8.60
CA LEU A 446 -17.31 16.69 8.87
C LEU A 446 -17.61 16.73 10.38
N CYS A 447 -16.94 15.90 11.18
CA CYS A 447 -17.14 15.89 12.64
C CYS A 447 -16.61 17.18 13.27
N GLU A 448 -15.38 17.61 12.91
CA GLU A 448 -14.82 18.89 13.35
C GLU A 448 -15.71 20.08 12.92
N LEU A 449 -16.19 20.12 11.68
CA LEU A 449 -17.09 21.17 11.18
C LEU A 449 -18.41 21.22 11.95
N SER A 450 -18.99 20.05 12.26
CA SER A 450 -20.24 19.93 13.03
C SER A 450 -20.08 20.47 14.45
N ASN A 451 -18.92 20.27 15.09
CA ASN A 451 -18.64 20.65 16.47
C ASN A 451 -18.44 22.16 16.71
N SER A 452 -18.31 22.96 15.65
CA SER A 452 -17.83 24.34 15.74
C SER A 452 -18.66 25.28 16.62
N ASN A 453 -19.98 25.09 16.83
CA ASN A 453 -20.83 26.00 17.65
C ASN A 453 -21.98 25.32 18.48
N GLY A 454 -21.81 24.14 19.11
CA GLY A 454 -22.93 23.45 19.82
C GLY A 454 -22.57 22.68 21.11
N GLU A 455 -23.57 22.51 22.01
CA GLU A 455 -23.44 21.96 23.37
C GLU A 455 -23.05 20.46 23.45
N GLU A 456 -23.22 19.68 22.37
CA GLU A 456 -22.78 18.28 22.29
C GLU A 456 -21.76 18.04 21.18
N ARG A 457 -20.51 17.71 21.57
CA ARG A 457 -19.42 17.37 20.65
C ARG A 457 -19.48 15.91 20.21
N ILE A 458 -19.33 15.66 18.91
CA ILE A 458 -19.05 14.34 18.34
C ILE A 458 -17.55 14.12 18.38
N TYR A 459 -17.11 13.01 18.97
CA TYR A 459 -15.73 12.56 18.87
C TYR A 459 -15.69 11.34 17.95
N ASN A 460 -15.12 11.49 16.76
CA ASN A 460 -14.84 10.36 15.86
C ASN A 460 -13.69 9.52 16.45
N SER A 461 -13.86 8.20 16.37
CA SER A 461 -12.82 7.23 16.70
C SER A 461 -12.80 6.17 15.62
N ILE A 462 -11.63 5.87 15.07
CA ILE A 462 -11.47 4.89 13.98
C ILE A 462 -11.54 3.43 14.45
N SER A 463 -11.84 3.19 15.73
CA SER A 463 -11.67 1.89 16.40
C SER A 463 -12.69 1.59 17.50
N ASP A 464 -13.82 2.33 17.55
CA ASP A 464 -14.86 2.18 18.56
C ASP A 464 -16.08 1.35 18.10
N GLY A 465 -16.06 0.86 16.87
CA GLY A 465 -17.12 0.08 16.24
C GLY A 465 -18.37 0.90 15.90
N LYS A 466 -18.28 2.23 15.85
CA LYS A 466 -19.37 3.13 15.47
C LYS A 466 -19.02 3.91 14.20
N MET A 467 -20.08 4.34 13.50
CA MET A 467 -19.94 5.28 12.40
C MET A 467 -20.76 6.54 12.65
N GLU A 468 -20.20 7.69 12.28
CA GLU A 468 -20.91 8.97 12.26
C GLU A 468 -21.70 9.12 10.97
N VAL A 469 -22.93 9.63 11.07
CA VAL A 469 -23.84 9.78 9.93
C VAL A 469 -24.18 11.24 9.72
N PHE A 470 -23.90 11.73 8.51
CA PHE A 470 -24.13 13.10 8.09
C PHE A 470 -24.95 13.17 6.81
N GLY A 471 -25.80 14.20 6.71
CA GLY A 471 -26.56 14.55 5.53
C GLY A 471 -25.95 15.74 4.81
N ILE A 472 -26.03 15.72 3.48
CA ILE A 472 -25.56 16.77 2.59
C ILE A 472 -26.72 17.20 1.69
N VAL A 473 -27.01 18.50 1.66
CA VAL A 473 -28.22 19.02 0.98
C VAL A 473 -28.04 19.28 -0.53
N SER A 474 -26.81 19.44 -1.03
CA SER A 474 -26.56 19.65 -2.46
C SER A 474 -25.07 19.50 -2.84
N SER A 475 -24.76 19.45 -4.14
CA SER A 475 -23.37 19.54 -4.62
C SER A 475 -22.71 20.88 -4.26
N PHE A 476 -23.46 21.98 -4.27
CA PHE A 476 -22.98 23.28 -3.81
C PHE A 476 -22.64 23.25 -2.31
N HIS A 477 -23.43 22.54 -1.51
CA HIS A 477 -23.12 22.33 -0.10
C HIS A 477 -21.81 21.58 0.10
N ILE A 478 -21.48 20.58 -0.74
CA ILE A 478 -20.17 19.91 -0.72
C ILE A 478 -19.03 20.91 -0.90
N ALA A 479 -19.13 21.80 -1.89
CA ALA A 479 -18.11 22.82 -2.13
C ALA A 479 -17.97 23.78 -0.92
N GLN A 480 -19.09 24.18 -0.31
CA GLN A 480 -19.09 24.99 0.90
C GLN A 480 -18.41 24.28 2.10
N LEU A 481 -18.65 22.98 2.27
CA LEU A 481 -18.00 22.16 3.30
C LEU A 481 -16.49 22.06 3.06
N GLN A 482 -16.05 21.85 1.81
CA GLN A 482 -14.62 21.82 1.47
C GLN A 482 -13.91 23.15 1.72
N CYS A 483 -14.64 24.27 1.61
CA CYS A 483 -14.14 25.61 1.92
C CYS A 483 -14.33 26.01 3.39
N ASN A 484 -14.84 25.11 4.26
CA ASN A 484 -15.15 25.38 5.67
C ASN A 484 -16.11 26.57 5.91
N ILE A 485 -17.03 26.84 4.98
CA ILE A 485 -18.01 27.94 5.06
C ILE A 485 -19.46 27.47 5.31
N SER A 486 -19.66 26.16 5.46
CA SER A 486 -20.94 25.55 5.88
C SER A 486 -20.70 24.40 6.88
N LYS A 487 -21.79 23.83 7.39
CA LYS A 487 -21.77 22.69 8.31
C LYS A 487 -22.63 21.53 7.78
N PRO A 488 -22.22 20.27 8.00
CA PRO A 488 -23.02 19.13 7.58
C PRO A 488 -24.30 19.02 8.42
N VAL A 489 -25.32 18.38 7.87
CA VAL A 489 -26.53 18.03 8.64
C VAL A 489 -26.21 16.84 9.52
N ARG A 490 -26.22 16.99 10.84
CA ARG A 490 -25.95 15.89 11.78
C ARG A 490 -27.15 14.95 11.85
N ILE A 491 -26.96 13.67 11.51
CA ILE A 491 -28.03 12.65 11.57
C ILE A 491 -27.89 11.79 12.82
N GLY A 492 -26.68 11.31 13.14
CA GLY A 492 -26.46 10.52 14.34
C GLY A 492 -25.14 9.76 14.34
N GLN A 493 -25.01 8.83 15.28
CA GLN A 493 -23.89 7.88 15.40
C GLN A 493 -24.49 6.52 15.76
N ALA A 494 -24.00 5.43 15.16
CA ALA A 494 -24.56 4.09 15.40
C ALA A 494 -23.53 2.97 15.22
N LYS A 495 -23.77 1.83 15.86
CA LYS A 495 -23.00 0.58 15.67
C LYS A 495 -23.61 -0.31 14.59
N GLN A 496 -24.94 -0.34 14.54
CA GLN A 496 -25.72 -1.13 13.58
C GLN A 496 -26.52 -0.17 12.70
N ILE A 497 -26.18 -0.13 11.42
CA ILE A 497 -26.84 0.71 10.45
C ILE A 497 -27.58 -0.19 9.46
N ARG A 498 -28.88 0.07 9.28
CA ARG A 498 -29.66 -0.53 8.20
C ARG A 498 -30.21 0.57 7.31
N LEU A 499 -29.96 0.46 6.01
CA LEU A 499 -30.41 1.41 5.02
C LEU A 499 -31.19 0.65 3.95
N GLN A 500 -32.52 0.82 3.94
CA GLN A 500 -33.36 0.28 2.88
C GLN A 500 -33.45 1.30 1.75
N VAL A 501 -33.20 0.84 0.53
CA VAL A 501 -33.14 1.62 -0.69
C VAL A 501 -34.27 1.17 -1.59
N ASN A 502 -35.20 2.08 -1.91
CA ASN A 502 -36.43 1.77 -2.65
C ASN A 502 -36.34 2.13 -4.15
N GLY A 503 -35.26 2.79 -4.58
CA GLY A 503 -35.04 3.20 -5.97
C GLY A 503 -33.60 3.00 -6.39
N THR A 504 -33.27 3.41 -7.62
CA THR A 504 -31.87 3.42 -8.07
C THR A 504 -31.17 4.66 -7.56
N VAL A 505 -30.02 4.47 -6.89
CA VAL A 505 -29.20 5.55 -6.32
C VAL A 505 -27.72 5.30 -6.55
N PRO A 506 -26.90 6.35 -6.71
CA PRO A 506 -25.44 6.23 -6.73
C PRO A 506 -24.90 5.97 -5.32
N MET A 507 -23.90 5.09 -5.24
CA MET A 507 -23.22 4.71 -4.00
C MET A 507 -21.71 4.64 -4.20
N GLN A 508 -20.95 4.84 -3.12
CA GLN A 508 -19.51 4.57 -3.12
C GLN A 508 -19.06 4.09 -1.75
N ALA A 509 -17.99 3.29 -1.73
CA ALA A 509 -17.30 2.89 -0.53
C ALA A 509 -15.78 3.09 -0.74
N ASP A 510 -15.13 3.82 0.16
CA ASP A 510 -13.69 4.13 0.11
C ASP A 510 -13.20 4.65 -1.27
N GLY A 511 -14.07 5.36 -1.99
CA GLY A 511 -13.78 5.92 -3.31
C GLY A 511 -14.11 5.01 -4.51
N GLU A 512 -14.63 3.80 -4.29
CA GLU A 512 -15.07 2.87 -5.34
C GLU A 512 -16.59 3.01 -5.58
N PRO A 513 -17.04 3.59 -6.72
CA PRO A 513 -18.44 3.94 -6.94
C PRO A 513 -19.24 2.91 -7.75
N TRP A 514 -20.56 2.84 -7.54
CA TRP A 514 -21.49 2.05 -8.36
C TRP A 514 -22.92 2.61 -8.34
N MET A 515 -23.76 2.19 -9.28
CA MET A 515 -25.21 2.43 -9.24
C MET A 515 -25.92 1.27 -8.55
N GLN A 516 -26.66 1.56 -7.49
CA GLN A 516 -27.37 0.57 -6.68
C GLN A 516 -28.88 0.65 -6.96
N GLY A 517 -29.48 -0.45 -7.44
CA GLY A 517 -30.94 -0.60 -7.49
C GLY A 517 -31.53 -0.92 -6.11
N PRO A 518 -32.86 -1.15 -6.00
CA PRO A 518 -33.51 -1.43 -4.73
C PRO A 518 -32.84 -2.57 -3.94
N ALA A 519 -32.51 -2.31 -2.68
CA ALA A 519 -31.78 -3.22 -1.81
C ALA A 519 -32.00 -2.91 -0.32
N ASP A 520 -31.83 -3.92 0.53
CA ASP A 520 -31.64 -3.76 1.97
C ASP A 520 -30.13 -3.84 2.27
N LEU A 521 -29.60 -2.78 2.88
CA LEU A 521 -28.19 -2.64 3.19
C LEU A 521 -27.99 -2.74 4.70
N ARG A 522 -27.00 -3.53 5.11
CA ARG A 522 -26.57 -3.61 6.52
C ARG A 522 -25.10 -3.27 6.62
N LEU A 523 -24.79 -2.29 7.46
CA LEU A 523 -23.43 -1.82 7.70
C LEU A 523 -23.12 -1.99 9.19
N GLN A 524 -22.10 -2.79 9.48
CA GLN A 524 -21.70 -3.14 10.84
C GLN A 524 -20.21 -3.47 10.94
N ALA A 525 -19.61 -3.19 12.10
CA ALA A 525 -18.22 -3.55 12.36
C ALA A 525 -18.05 -5.07 12.34
N ARG A 526 -17.03 -5.55 11.62
CA ARG A 526 -16.74 -6.98 11.46
C ARG A 526 -15.49 -7.41 12.19
N SER A 527 -14.42 -6.63 12.03
CA SER A 527 -13.08 -6.93 12.55
C SER A 527 -12.25 -5.66 12.57
N GLN A 528 -10.99 -5.75 13.03
CA GLN A 528 -10.05 -4.63 12.99
C GLN A 528 -8.83 -4.97 12.14
N ALA A 529 -8.30 -3.97 11.45
CA ALA A 529 -6.99 -3.97 10.82
C ALA A 529 -5.96 -3.31 11.75
N ARG A 530 -4.69 -3.69 11.61
CA ARG A 530 -3.58 -2.99 12.25
C ARG A 530 -2.98 -1.99 11.28
N VAL A 531 -2.95 -0.72 11.67
CA VAL A 531 -2.35 0.37 10.91
C VAL A 531 -1.33 1.12 11.76
N LEU A 532 -0.39 1.78 11.12
CA LEU A 532 0.64 2.58 11.77
C LEU A 532 0.19 4.04 11.73
N LYS A 533 0.11 4.67 12.90
CA LYS A 533 -0.15 6.10 13.05
C LYS A 533 1.15 6.83 13.35
N LEU A 534 1.46 7.83 12.54
CA LEU A 534 2.57 8.73 12.75
C LEU A 534 2.09 9.87 13.65
N GLU A 535 2.64 9.97 14.86
CA GLU A 535 2.36 11.09 15.74
C GLU A 535 3.16 12.33 15.28
N PRO A 536 2.64 13.55 15.47
CA PRO A 536 3.40 14.76 15.20
C PRO A 536 4.71 14.74 15.98
N SER A 537 5.83 15.06 15.33
CA SER A 537 7.07 15.35 16.04
C SER A 537 6.86 16.61 16.88
N ASN A 538 6.90 16.45 18.21
CA ASN A 538 6.91 17.56 19.18
C ASN A 538 8.04 18.55 18.93
#